data_AF-A0A3N5VCE3-F1
#
_entry.id   AF-A0A3N5VCE3-F1
#
_cell.length_a   1.000
_cell.length_b   1.000
_cell.length_c   1.000
_cell.angle_alpha   90.00
_cell.angle_beta   90.00
_cell.angle_gamma   90.00
#
_symmetry.space_group_name_H-M   'P 1'
#
loop_
_entity.id
_entity.type
_entity.pdbx_description
1 polymer ?
#
loop_
_entity_poly.entity_id
_entity_poly.type
_entity_poly.pdbx_seq_one_letter_code
_entity_poly.pdbx_strand_id
1 'polypeptide(L)'
;MTAKNTTVFTWKISQLERETQDGFVYTAHYTVDAKDDTYSAGAYGSIGFERPDALIPFAGLTEDLVVEWVKAALTEEKVADVEAALQSQIDEQRAPSKAAGLPWNN
;
A
#
# COMPACT_ATOMS: atom_id res chain seq x y z
N MET A 1 -21.23 20.80 -10.45
CA MET A 1 -20.06 20.32 -9.69
C MET A 1 -20.19 18.82 -9.62
N THR A 2 -19.46 18.07 -10.44
CA THR A 2 -19.52 16.60 -10.43
C THR A 2 -18.84 16.13 -9.15
N ALA A 3 -19.53 15.33 -8.33
CA ALA A 3 -18.93 14.77 -7.13
C ALA A 3 -17.69 13.97 -7.55
N LYS A 4 -16.51 14.33 -7.03
CA LYS A 4 -15.31 13.49 -7.14
C LYS A 4 -15.61 12.25 -6.31
N ASN A 5 -15.81 11.09 -6.95
CA ASN A 5 -16.00 9.83 -6.24
C ASN A 5 -14.82 9.66 -5.27
N THR A 6 -15.10 9.48 -3.98
CA THR A 6 -14.06 9.37 -2.96
C THR A 6 -13.34 8.05 -3.11
N THR A 7 -12.04 8.08 -3.40
CA THR A 7 -11.19 6.90 -3.41
C THR A 7 -10.98 6.40 -1.98
N VAL A 8 -11.19 5.10 -1.76
CA VAL A 8 -10.87 4.42 -0.52
C VAL A 8 -9.50 3.74 -0.69
N PHE A 9 -8.59 4.00 0.25
CA PHE A 9 -7.27 3.37 0.32
C PHE A 9 -7.27 2.31 1.42
N THR A 10 -7.04 1.05 1.03
CA THR A 10 -6.99 -0.10 1.95
C THR A 10 -5.56 -0.61 2.03
N TRP A 11 -4.97 -0.51 3.20
CA TRP A 11 -3.63 -1.04 3.49
C TRP A 11 -3.77 -2.43 4.11
N LYS A 12 -2.98 -3.40 3.64
CA LYS A 12 -2.97 -4.79 4.15
C LYS A 12 -1.56 -5.35 4.24
N ILE A 13 -1.42 -6.42 5.01
CA ILE A 13 -0.15 -7.14 5.14
C ILE A 13 -0.22 -8.43 4.34
N SER A 14 0.65 -8.56 3.34
CA SER A 14 0.70 -9.76 2.49
C SER A 14 1.61 -10.85 3.07
N GLN A 15 2.69 -10.45 3.75
CA GLN A 15 3.66 -11.38 4.32
C GLN A 15 4.48 -10.72 5.43
N LEU A 16 4.87 -11.51 6.43
CA LEU A 16 5.83 -11.12 7.45
C LEU A 16 7.02 -12.08 7.42
N GLU A 17 8.22 -11.52 7.48
CA GLU A 17 9.45 -12.28 7.70
C GLU A 17 9.91 -12.07 9.12
N ARG A 18 10.29 -13.16 9.79
CA ARG A 18 10.64 -13.14 11.20
C ARG A 18 11.81 -14.05 11.53
N GLU A 19 12.51 -13.75 12.61
CA GLU A 19 13.48 -14.65 13.21
C GLU A 19 12.76 -15.83 13.90
N THR A 20 13.38 -17.02 13.83
CA THR A 20 12.81 -18.25 14.40
C THR A 20 13.04 -18.36 15.91
N GLN A 21 14.05 -17.66 16.44
CA GLN A 21 14.46 -17.74 17.84
C GLN A 21 13.41 -17.14 18.79
N ASP A 22 12.89 -15.97 18.45
CA ASP A 22 11.98 -15.20 19.32
C ASP A 22 10.75 -14.63 18.60
N GLY A 23 10.68 -14.79 17.28
CA GLY A 23 9.56 -14.29 16.49
C GLY A 23 9.65 -12.81 16.13
N PHE A 24 10.80 -12.15 16.30
CA PHE A 24 11.00 -10.78 15.84
C PHE A 24 10.75 -10.66 14.33
N VAL A 25 9.77 -9.83 13.95
CA VAL A 25 9.48 -9.51 12.55
C VAL A 25 10.45 -8.43 12.08
N TYR A 26 11.33 -8.77 11.14
CA TYR A 26 12.34 -7.83 10.62
C TYR A 26 11.92 -7.20 9.28
N THR A 27 10.95 -7.78 8.56
CA THR A 27 10.40 -7.22 7.32
C THR A 27 8.90 -7.48 7.24
N ALA A 28 8.13 -6.44 6.90
CA ALA A 28 6.73 -6.57 6.49
C ALA A 28 6.58 -6.26 5.00
N HIS A 29 5.82 -7.10 4.30
CA HIS A 29 5.35 -6.85 2.94
C HIS A 29 3.89 -6.41 3.00
N TYR A 30 3.55 -5.33 2.29
CA TYR A 30 2.24 -4.70 2.33
C TYR A 30 1.68 -4.45 0.94
N THR A 31 0.35 -4.36 0.87
CA THR A 31 -0.38 -3.87 -0.31
C THR A 31 -1.17 -2.63 0.02
N VAL A 32 -1.38 -1.78 -0.98
CA VAL A 32 -2.28 -0.63 -0.92
C VAL A 32 -3.23 -0.72 -2.09
N ASP A 33 -4.50 -0.96 -1.80
CA ASP A 33 -5.57 -0.97 -2.80
C ASP A 33 -6.29 0.38 -2.77
N ALA A 34 -6.25 1.10 -3.88
CA ALA A 34 -7.01 2.33 -4.09
C ALA A 34 -8.20 2.02 -4.99
N LYS A 35 -9.41 2.33 -4.53
CA LYS A 35 -10.63 2.03 -5.28
C LYS A 35 -11.67 3.14 -5.14
N ASP A 36 -12.25 3.54 -6.26
CA ASP A 36 -13.50 4.31 -6.30
C ASP A 36 -14.62 3.44 -6.89
N ASP A 37 -15.78 4.03 -7.20
CA ASP A 37 -16.94 3.29 -7.71
C ASP A 37 -16.73 2.66 -9.10
N THR A 38 -15.67 3.05 -9.83
CA THR A 38 -15.43 2.68 -11.23
C THR A 38 -14.02 2.13 -11.47
N TYR A 39 -13.00 2.76 -10.90
CA TYR A 39 -11.59 2.48 -11.18
C TYR A 39 -10.86 1.99 -9.93
N SER A 40 -9.74 1.32 -10.17
CA SER A 40 -8.86 0.83 -9.12
C SER A 40 -7.40 0.95 -9.51
N ALA A 41 -6.54 1.16 -8.53
CA ALA A 41 -5.09 1.08 -8.65
C ALA A 41 -4.52 0.34 -7.42
N GLY A 42 -3.33 -0.23 -7.55
CA GLY A 42 -2.71 -0.99 -6.48
C GLY A 42 -1.22 -0.75 -6.40
N ALA A 43 -0.68 -0.80 -5.18
CA ALA A 43 0.76 -0.82 -4.91
C ALA A 43 1.12 -2.02 -4.05
N TYR A 44 2.34 -2.51 -4.22
CA TYR A 44 2.99 -3.51 -3.38
C TYR A 44 4.32 -2.96 -2.92
N GLY A 45 4.65 -3.16 -1.65
CA GLY A 45 5.93 -2.75 -1.09
C GLY A 45 6.37 -3.62 0.07
N SER A 46 7.58 -3.36 0.55
CA SER A 46 8.10 -3.93 1.78
C SER A 46 8.87 -2.88 2.56
N ILE A 47 8.97 -3.08 3.88
CA ILE A 47 9.73 -2.21 4.77
C ILE A 47 10.42 -3.06 5.84
N GLY A 48 11.67 -2.73 6.14
CA GLY A 48 12.44 -3.35 7.22
C GLY A 48 12.15 -2.66 8.56
N PHE A 49 12.22 -3.42 9.64
CA PHE A 49 12.06 -2.92 11.00
C PHE A 49 13.37 -3.07 11.80
N GLU A 50 13.65 -2.07 12.61
CA GLU A 50 14.66 -2.17 13.66
C GLU A 50 14.11 -2.96 14.84
N ARG A 51 14.99 -3.70 15.53
CA ARG A 51 14.60 -4.51 16.67
C ARG A 51 14.22 -3.63 17.87
N PRO A 52 13.00 -3.74 18.41
CA PRO A 52 12.58 -2.95 19.57
C PRO A 52 13.12 -3.55 20.88
N ASP A 53 13.12 -2.76 21.96
CA ASP A 53 13.50 -3.20 23.30
C ASP A 53 12.57 -4.30 23.86
N ALA A 54 11.29 -4.25 23.49
CA ALA A 54 10.28 -5.21 23.88
C ALA A 54 9.55 -5.76 22.65
N LEU A 55 9.54 -7.09 22.51
CA LEU A 55 8.88 -7.78 21.41
C LEU A 55 7.46 -8.21 21.81
N ILE A 56 6.51 -7.96 20.91
CA ILE A 56 5.21 -8.62 20.95
C ILE A 56 5.38 -10.01 20.30
N PRO A 57 4.98 -11.11 20.97
CA PRO A 57 5.07 -12.44 20.39
C PRO A 57 4.33 -12.52 19.05
N PHE A 58 4.93 -13.19 18.06
CA PHE A 58 4.37 -13.30 16.72
C PHE A 58 2.90 -13.79 16.70
N ALA A 59 2.54 -14.74 17.57
CA ALA A 59 1.18 -15.26 17.68
C ALA A 59 0.14 -14.25 18.21
N GLY A 60 0.59 -13.12 18.77
CA GLY A 60 -0.27 -12.05 19.27
C GLY A 60 -0.39 -10.86 18.31
N LEU A 61 0.23 -10.91 17.13
CA LEU A 61 0.14 -9.82 16.15
C LEU A 61 -1.22 -9.82 15.45
N THR A 62 -1.74 -8.62 15.21
CA THR A 62 -2.91 -8.39 14.36
C THR A 62 -2.49 -7.63 13.09
N GLU A 63 -3.27 -7.77 12.02
CA GLU A 63 -2.97 -7.07 10.76
C GLU A 63 -2.97 -5.55 10.95
N ASP A 64 -3.96 -5.00 11.66
CA ASP A 64 -4.07 -3.56 11.90
C ASP A 64 -2.84 -2.99 12.63
N LEU A 65 -2.34 -3.70 13.64
CA LEU A 65 -1.14 -3.29 14.39
C LEU A 65 0.10 -3.25 13.47
N VAL A 66 0.25 -4.26 12.61
CA VAL A 66 1.38 -4.32 11.69
C VAL A 66 1.24 -3.27 10.59
N VAL A 67 0.03 -2.95 10.12
CA VAL A 67 -0.22 -1.83 9.22
C VAL A 67 0.20 -0.51 9.86
N GLU A 68 -0.10 -0.30 11.15
CA GLU A 68 0.37 0.88 11.88
C GLU A 68 1.91 0.96 11.91
N TRP A 69 2.60 -0.16 12.14
CA TRP A 69 4.07 -0.21 12.09
C TRP A 69 4.61 0.12 10.72
N VAL A 70 4.01 -0.41 9.65
CA VAL A 70 4.38 -0.10 8.27
C VAL A 70 4.22 1.39 8.00
N LYS A 71 3.07 1.98 8.36
CA LYS A 71 2.81 3.41 8.15
C LYS A 71 3.77 4.29 8.95
N ALA A 72 4.07 3.92 10.20
CA ALA A 72 5.03 4.64 11.02
C ALA A 72 6.46 4.57 10.44
N ALA A 73 6.89 3.38 9.98
CA ALA A 73 8.20 3.19 9.37
C ALA A 73 8.34 3.90 8.02
N LEU A 74 7.27 3.95 7.24
CA LEU A 74 7.23 4.72 5.99
C LEU A 74 7.22 6.23 6.23
N THR A 75 6.66 6.69 7.36
CA THR A 75 6.30 8.08 7.70
C THR A 75 5.01 8.56 7.02
N GLU A 76 4.37 9.58 7.62
CA GLU A 76 3.14 10.18 7.10
C GLU A 76 3.31 10.74 5.67
N GLU A 77 4.45 11.37 5.38
CA GLU A 77 4.75 11.93 4.06
C GLU A 77 4.76 10.82 3.00
N LYS A 78 5.41 9.69 3.29
CA LYS A 78 5.50 8.59 2.33
C LYS A 78 4.19 7.86 2.14
N VAL A 79 3.39 7.74 3.19
CA VAL A 79 2.02 7.21 3.09
C VAL A 79 1.19 8.10 2.17
N ALA A 80 1.26 9.43 2.34
CA ALA A 80 0.57 10.38 1.48
C ALA A 80 1.05 10.33 0.03
N ASP A 81 2.36 10.17 -0.21
CA ASP A 81 2.93 10.02 -1.56
C ASP A 81 2.39 8.77 -2.27
N VAL A 82 2.30 7.64 -1.58
CA VAL A 82 1.76 6.39 -2.14
C VAL A 82 0.29 6.58 -2.51
N GLU A 83 -0.51 7.16 -1.63
CA GLU A 83 -1.94 7.41 -1.89
C GLU A 83 -2.14 8.42 -3.03
N ALA A 84 -1.33 9.48 -3.11
CA ALA A 84 -1.36 10.46 -4.19
C ALA A 84 -0.95 9.86 -5.54
N ALA A 85 0.05 8.98 -5.57
CA ALA A 85 0.46 8.27 -6.77
C ALA A 85 -0.66 7.34 -7.28
N LEU A 86 -1.32 6.61 -6.38
CA LEU A 86 -2.45 5.74 -6.70
C LEU A 86 -3.66 6.54 -7.17
N GLN A 87 -3.96 7.67 -6.54
CA GLN A 87 -4.99 8.58 -7.03
C GLN A 87 -4.69 9.07 -8.44
N SER A 88 -3.44 9.41 -8.74
CA SER A 88 -3.04 9.87 -10.06
C SER A 88 -3.24 8.78 -11.13
N GLN A 89 -3.04 7.51 -10.79
CA GLN A 89 -3.34 6.38 -11.68
C GLN A 89 -4.83 6.22 -11.92
N ILE A 90 -5.67 6.40 -10.91
CA ILE A 90 -7.13 6.39 -11.04
C ILE A 90 -7.60 7.56 -11.93
N ASP A 91 -7.05 8.75 -11.72
CA ASP A 91 -7.38 9.93 -12.50
C ASP A 91 -6.99 9.76 -13.99
N GLU A 92 -5.84 9.13 -14.27
CA GLU A 92 -5.42 8.78 -15.63
C GLU A 92 -6.32 7.71 -16.27
N GLN A 93 -6.85 6.74 -15.51
CA GLN A 93 -7.83 5.79 -16.05
C GLN A 93 -9.16 6.47 -16.39
N ARG A 94 -9.55 7.47 -15.59
CA ARG A 94 -10.78 8.25 -15.78
C ARG A 94 -10.69 9.23 -16.94
N ALA A 95 -9.53 9.83 -17.13
CA ALA A 95 -9.23 10.77 -18.21
C ALA A 95 -7.88 10.43 -18.85
N PRO A 96 -7.81 9.39 -19.71
CA PRO A 96 -6.57 8.97 -20.33
C PRO A 96 -5.93 10.10 -21.13
N SER A 97 -4.71 10.48 -20.75
CA SER A 97 -3.89 11.47 -21.45
C SER A 97 -2.93 10.80 -22.44
N LYS A 98 -2.70 9.50 -22.28
CA LYS A 98 -1.80 8.69 -23.12
C LYS A 98 -2.54 7.54 -23.77
N ALA A 99 -2.21 7.26 -25.03
CA ALA A 99 -2.70 6.11 -25.77
C ALA A 99 -1.53 5.41 -26.47
N ALA A 100 -1.54 4.08 -26.46
CA ALA A 100 -0.61 3.27 -27.22
C ALA A 100 -1.33 2.65 -28.42
N GLY A 101 -0.69 2.63 -29.59
CA GLY A 101 -1.24 2.05 -30.81
C GLY A 101 -0.25 2.08 -31.97
N LEU A 102 -0.52 1.26 -32.99
CA LEU A 102 0.20 1.28 -34.27
C LEU A 102 -0.76 1.80 -35.35
N PRO A 103 -0.36 2.76 -36.19
CA PRO A 103 -1.27 3.44 -37.13
C PRO A 103 -1.76 2.57 -38.30
N TRP A 104 -1.29 1.33 -38.41
CA TRP A 104 -1.68 0.37 -39.43
C TRP A 104 -2.38 -0.87 -38.85
N ASN A 105 -2.69 -0.88 -37.55
CA ASN A 105 -3.47 -1.94 -36.94
C ASN A 105 -4.95 -1.52 -36.98
N ASN A 106 -5.65 -1.91 -38.05
CA ASN A 106 -7.10 -1.71 -38.21
C ASN A 106 -7.90 -2.62 -37.27
#